data_AF-A0A5E4BF01-F1
#
_entry.id   AF-A0A5E4BF01-F1
#
_cell.length_a   1.000
_cell.length_b   1.000
_cell.length_c   1.000
_cell.angle_alpha   90.00
_cell.angle_beta   90.00
_cell.angle_gamma   90.00
#
_symmetry.space_group_name_H-M   'P 1'
#
loop_
_entity.id
_entity.type
_entity.pdbx_description
1 polymer ?
#
loop_
_entity_poly.entity_id
_entity_poly.type
_entity_poly.pdbx_seq_one_letter_code
_entity_poly.pdbx_strand_id
1 'polypeptide(L)'
;MRFEGGFQGRCNKLVDGCYSFWQAGLLPLLHRALHAQGDPALSMSHWMFHQQALQEYILMCCQCPAGGLLDKPGKSRDFYHTCYCLSGLSIAQHFGSGAMLHDVVLGVPENVLQPTHPVYNIGPDKVIQATTYFLQKPVPGFEEPEGEATAEPATD
;
A
#
# COMPACT_ATOMS: atom_id res chain seq x y z
N MET A 1 -5.91 6.12 16.49
CA MET A 1 -7.01 5.12 16.41
C MET A 1 -7.30 4.63 17.82
N ARG A 2 -8.12 5.34 18.62
CA ARG A 2 -8.29 4.99 20.04
C ARG A 2 -9.45 4.03 20.31
N PHE A 3 -10.44 3.93 19.42
CA PHE A 3 -11.60 3.06 19.63
C PHE A 3 -11.94 2.19 18.41
N GLU A 4 -12.20 2.80 17.25
CA GLU A 4 -12.74 2.07 16.09
C GLU A 4 -11.70 1.21 15.36
N GLY A 5 -10.41 1.52 15.48
CA GLY A 5 -9.34 0.84 14.74
C GLY A 5 -9.14 1.29 13.28
N GLY A 6 -10.17 1.88 12.65
CA GLY A 6 -10.09 2.46 11.31
C GLY A 6 -9.57 3.91 11.26
N PHE A 7 -9.49 4.46 10.05
CA PHE A 7 -9.06 5.84 9.80
C PHE A 7 -10.22 6.79 9.49
N GLN A 8 -10.01 8.07 9.81
CA GLN A 8 -10.85 9.19 9.38
C GLN A 8 -10.12 9.99 8.29
N GLY A 9 -10.86 10.60 7.37
CA GLY A 9 -10.26 11.37 6.28
C GLY A 9 -9.64 12.70 6.71
N ARG A 10 -10.20 13.30 7.78
CA ARG A 10 -9.81 14.60 8.33
C ARG A 10 -10.11 14.63 9.82
N CYS A 11 -9.39 15.47 10.56
CA CYS A 11 -9.59 15.65 12.01
C CYS A 11 -11.05 15.98 12.36
N ASN A 12 -11.55 15.45 13.48
CA ASN A 12 -12.93 15.60 13.96
C ASN A 12 -14.01 15.15 12.95
N LYS A 13 -13.73 14.10 12.17
CA LYS A 13 -14.70 13.41 11.31
C LYS A 13 -14.74 11.94 11.67
N LEU A 14 -15.80 11.27 11.21
CA LEU A 14 -16.04 9.87 11.47
C LEU A 14 -15.01 8.99 10.75
N VAL A 15 -14.85 7.76 11.26
CA VAL A 15 -14.15 6.67 10.59
C VAL A 15 -14.84 6.31 9.27
N ASP A 16 -14.06 5.86 8.28
CA ASP A 16 -14.57 5.34 7.02
C ASP A 16 -13.59 4.31 6.43
N GLY A 17 -14.12 3.16 6.00
CA GLY A 17 -13.41 2.02 5.45
C GLY A 17 -12.52 2.36 4.26
N CYS A 18 -12.87 3.33 3.41
CA CYS A 18 -12.02 3.69 2.27
C CYS A 18 -10.71 4.39 2.69
N TYR A 19 -10.69 5.06 3.84
CA TYR A 19 -9.47 5.67 4.37
C TYR A 19 -8.47 4.63 4.88
N SER A 20 -8.84 3.35 4.95
CA SER A 20 -7.89 2.26 5.17
C SER A 20 -6.78 2.23 4.13
N PHE A 21 -7.05 2.61 2.88
CA PHE A 21 -5.99 2.77 1.88
C PHE A 21 -5.45 4.20 1.86
N TRP A 22 -6.34 5.20 1.74
CA TRP A 22 -5.89 6.59 1.54
C TRP A 22 -5.05 7.16 2.68
N GLN A 23 -5.30 6.75 3.93
CA GLN A 23 -4.51 7.18 5.08
C GLN A 23 -3.39 6.17 5.38
N ALA A 24 -3.72 4.87 5.50
CA ALA A 24 -2.70 3.89 5.88
C ALA A 24 -1.62 3.72 4.80
N GLY A 25 -1.97 3.91 3.52
CA GLY A 25 -1.04 3.86 2.40
C GLY A 25 -0.01 4.99 2.37
N LEU A 26 -0.20 6.05 3.16
CA LEU A 26 0.85 7.05 3.38
C LEU A 26 2.03 6.48 4.17
N LEU A 27 1.83 5.49 5.04
CA LEU A 27 2.87 5.01 5.93
C LEU A 27 3.98 4.22 5.21
N PRO A 28 3.68 3.32 4.24
CA PRO A 28 4.72 2.76 3.39
C PRO A 28 5.50 3.81 2.59
N LEU A 29 4.84 4.89 2.14
CA LEU A 29 5.49 5.98 1.39
C LEU A 29 6.41 6.81 2.29
N LEU A 30 5.93 7.20 3.47
CA LEU A 30 6.73 7.90 4.48
C LEU A 30 7.90 7.04 4.95
N HIS A 31 7.68 5.74 5.16
CA HIS A 31 8.73 4.81 5.50
C HIS A 31 9.84 4.80 4.44
N ARG A 32 9.48 4.71 3.15
CA ARG A 32 10.45 4.79 2.06
C ARG A 32 11.17 6.14 2.02
N ALA A 33 10.45 7.24 2.19
CA ALA A 33 11.02 8.60 2.17
C ALA A 33 12.03 8.82 3.32
N LEU A 34 11.70 8.39 4.54
CA LEU A 34 12.58 8.49 5.71
C LEU A 34 13.75 7.51 5.60
N HIS A 35 13.53 6.31 5.08
CA HIS A 35 14.59 5.33 4.87
C HIS A 35 15.64 5.84 3.86
N ALA A 36 15.19 6.53 2.81
CA ALA A 36 16.09 7.17 1.85
C ALA A 36 16.94 8.30 2.47
N GLN A 37 16.51 8.88 3.60
CA GLN A 37 17.28 9.85 4.38
C GLN A 37 18.21 9.18 5.42
N GLY A 38 18.22 7.84 5.48
CA GLY A 38 19.03 7.08 6.43
C GLY A 38 18.52 7.17 7.87
N ASP A 39 17.21 7.38 8.09
CA ASP A 39 16.63 7.47 9.44
C ASP A 39 16.85 6.16 10.22
N PRO A 40 17.68 6.17 11.29
CA PRO A 40 18.02 4.96 12.04
C PRO A 40 16.90 4.51 12.99
N ALA A 41 15.87 5.34 13.21
CA ALA A 41 14.76 5.04 14.13
C ALA A 41 13.62 4.27 13.45
N LEU A 42 13.70 4.03 12.14
CA LEU A 42 12.66 3.28 11.43
C LEU A 42 12.57 1.83 11.91
N SER A 43 11.32 1.36 11.99
CA SER A 43 11.03 -0.04 12.28
C SER A 43 11.54 -0.96 11.17
N MET A 44 11.94 -2.17 11.52
CA MET A 44 12.36 -3.21 10.56
C MET A 44 11.27 -4.26 10.31
N SER A 45 10.08 -4.09 10.88
CA SER A 45 9.01 -5.10 10.80
C SER A 45 7.59 -4.55 10.73
N HIS A 46 7.38 -3.25 10.98
CA HIS A 46 6.04 -2.68 11.09
C HIS A 46 5.94 -1.30 10.47
N TRP A 47 4.78 -0.99 9.93
CA TRP A 47 4.43 0.38 9.54
C TRP A 47 4.13 1.24 10.77
N MET A 48 4.23 2.56 10.61
CA MET A 48 3.95 3.54 11.68
C MET A 48 2.45 3.77 11.91
N PHE A 49 1.67 2.67 11.95
CA PHE A 49 0.28 2.64 12.38
C PHE A 49 -0.04 1.29 13.02
N HIS A 50 -1.12 1.21 13.79
CA HIS A 50 -1.54 -0.04 14.43
C HIS A 50 -2.15 -1.02 13.42
N GLN A 51 -1.29 -1.79 12.74
CA GLN A 51 -1.68 -2.72 11.67
C GLN A 51 -2.83 -3.65 12.07
N GLN A 52 -2.73 -4.32 13.23
CA GLN A 52 -3.76 -5.24 13.69
C GLN A 52 -5.13 -4.57 13.89
N ALA A 53 -5.19 -3.39 14.52
CA ALA A 53 -6.44 -2.66 14.76
C ALA A 53 -7.13 -2.23 13.44
N LEU A 54 -6.35 -1.92 12.39
CA LEU A 54 -6.93 -1.64 11.08
C LEU A 54 -7.53 -2.91 10.45
N GLN A 55 -6.84 -4.05 10.56
CA GLN A 55 -7.38 -5.33 10.09
C GLN A 55 -8.66 -5.70 10.84
N GLU A 56 -8.68 -5.54 12.16
CA GLU A 56 -9.85 -5.73 13.01
C GLU A 56 -11.04 -4.90 12.54
N TYR A 57 -10.86 -3.60 12.29
CA TYR A 57 -11.91 -2.72 11.78
C TYR A 57 -12.45 -3.19 10.43
N ILE A 58 -11.58 -3.55 9.49
CA ILE A 58 -11.99 -3.97 8.15
C ILE A 58 -12.75 -5.30 8.22
N LEU A 59 -12.17 -6.30 8.88
CA LEU A 59 -12.70 -7.67 8.95
C LEU A 59 -14.01 -7.74 9.75
N MET A 60 -14.15 -6.96 10.83
CA MET A 60 -15.34 -7.01 11.68
C MET A 60 -16.42 -6.00 11.28
N CYS A 61 -16.07 -4.83 10.75
CA CYS A 61 -17.02 -3.73 10.58
C CYS A 61 -17.30 -3.35 9.12
N CYS A 62 -16.40 -3.68 8.18
CA CYS A 62 -16.48 -3.20 6.80
C CYS A 62 -16.93 -4.27 5.79
N GLN A 63 -17.38 -5.44 6.24
CA GLN A 63 -17.83 -6.51 5.35
C GLN A 63 -19.37 -6.56 5.26
N CYS A 64 -19.91 -6.66 4.05
CA CYS A 64 -21.31 -6.98 3.85
C CYS A 64 -21.49 -8.51 3.83
N PRO A 65 -22.42 -9.09 4.62
CA PRO A 65 -22.64 -10.54 4.64
C PRO A 65 -22.99 -11.15 3.27
N ALA A 66 -23.55 -10.35 2.35
CA ALA A 66 -23.87 -10.78 0.99
C ALA A 66 -22.70 -10.63 -0.01
N GLY A 67 -21.50 -10.26 0.46
CA GLY A 67 -20.31 -9.96 -0.35
C GLY A 67 -20.08 -8.46 -0.58
N GLY A 68 -18.83 -8.06 -0.84
CA GLY A 68 -18.42 -6.66 -0.98
C GLY A 68 -18.17 -5.98 0.37
N LEU A 69 -17.43 -4.86 0.35
CA LEU A 69 -17.09 -4.06 1.52
C LEU A 69 -17.75 -2.68 1.46
N LEU A 70 -17.73 -1.99 2.60
CA LEU A 70 -18.52 -0.79 2.86
C LEU A 70 -17.75 0.22 3.73
N ASP A 71 -18.28 1.44 3.81
CA ASP A 71 -17.76 2.54 4.63
C ASP A 71 -17.69 2.18 6.14
N LYS A 72 -18.85 1.92 6.75
CA LYS A 72 -19.02 1.62 8.17
C LYS A 72 -20.35 0.88 8.40
N PRO A 73 -20.56 0.20 9.54
CA PRO A 73 -21.82 -0.49 9.83
C PRO A 73 -23.04 0.41 9.60
N GLY A 74 -24.07 -0.13 8.93
CA GLY A 74 -25.28 0.59 8.55
C GLY A 74 -25.21 1.31 7.20
N LYS A 75 -24.07 1.30 6.50
CA LYS A 75 -23.95 1.76 5.11
C LYS A 75 -24.08 0.61 4.11
N SER A 76 -24.54 0.93 2.90
CA SER A 76 -24.60 -0.02 1.80
C SER A 76 -23.20 -0.33 1.26
N ARG A 77 -23.03 -1.54 0.71
CA ARG A 77 -21.82 -1.93 -0.03
C ARG A 77 -21.73 -1.21 -1.36
N ASP A 78 -20.51 -1.01 -1.83
CA ASP A 78 -20.22 -0.58 -3.20
C ASP A 78 -18.82 -1.02 -3.65
N PHE A 79 -18.53 -0.89 -4.94
CA PHE A 79 -17.24 -1.33 -5.51
C PHE A 79 -16.07 -0.43 -5.07
N TYR A 80 -16.34 0.83 -4.75
CA TYR A 80 -15.31 1.76 -4.30
C TYR A 80 -14.78 1.34 -2.92
N HIS A 81 -15.65 1.11 -1.94
CA HIS A 81 -15.25 0.61 -0.63
C HIS A 81 -14.72 -0.81 -0.71
N THR A 82 -15.27 -1.67 -1.57
CA THR A 82 -14.69 -2.99 -1.83
C THR A 82 -13.23 -2.88 -2.24
N CYS A 83 -12.90 -2.00 -3.19
CA CYS A 83 -11.52 -1.78 -3.61
C CYS A 83 -10.65 -1.27 -2.46
N TYR A 84 -11.00 -0.13 -1.86
CA TYR A 84 -10.11 0.56 -0.92
C TYR A 84 -10.03 -0.09 0.47
N CYS A 85 -11.06 -0.80 0.92
CA CYS A 85 -10.95 -1.61 2.13
C CYS A 85 -9.99 -2.80 1.91
N LEU A 86 -10.07 -3.50 0.77
CA LEU A 86 -9.15 -4.60 0.47
C LEU A 86 -7.71 -4.10 0.25
N SER A 87 -7.53 -2.99 -0.46
CA SER A 87 -6.21 -2.37 -0.62
C SER A 87 -5.61 -1.97 0.74
N GLY A 88 -6.41 -1.37 1.62
CA GLY A 88 -5.97 -1.03 2.98
C GLY A 88 -5.66 -2.25 3.85
N LEU A 89 -6.44 -3.32 3.71
CA LEU A 89 -6.21 -4.59 4.39
C LEU A 89 -4.86 -5.21 3.96
N SER A 90 -4.58 -5.23 2.66
CA SER A 90 -3.29 -5.67 2.11
C SER A 90 -2.12 -4.86 2.68
N ILE A 91 -2.23 -3.52 2.71
CA ILE A 91 -1.18 -2.66 3.33
C ILE A 91 -0.97 -2.98 4.81
N ALA A 92 -2.05 -3.26 5.55
CA ALA A 92 -1.95 -3.61 6.96
C ALA A 92 -1.35 -4.99 7.20
N GLN A 93 -1.41 -5.88 6.22
CA GLN A 93 -0.88 -7.24 6.31
C GLN A 93 0.62 -7.31 5.98
N HIS A 94 1.07 -6.53 5.01
CA HIS A 94 2.41 -6.70 4.44
C HIS A 94 3.34 -5.52 4.77
N PHE A 95 4.39 -5.79 5.54
CA PHE A 95 5.52 -4.88 5.70
C PHE A 95 6.69 -5.28 4.80
N GLY A 96 7.32 -4.30 4.15
CA GLY A 96 8.50 -4.53 3.32
C GLY A 96 9.45 -3.32 3.27
N SER A 97 10.72 -3.54 3.58
CA SER A 97 11.76 -2.50 3.54
C SER A 97 13.12 -3.09 3.17
N GLY A 98 13.53 -2.94 1.90
CA GLY A 98 14.76 -3.56 1.39
C GLY A 98 14.63 -5.09 1.38
N ALA A 99 15.56 -5.79 2.05
CA ALA A 99 15.51 -7.25 2.19
C ALA A 99 14.56 -7.72 3.32
N MET A 100 14.04 -6.80 4.13
CA MET A 100 13.16 -7.15 5.25
C MET A 100 11.72 -7.27 4.78
N LEU A 101 11.10 -8.41 5.09
CA LEU A 101 9.69 -8.70 4.86
C LEU A 101 9.09 -9.21 6.17
N HIS A 102 7.93 -8.68 6.56
CA HIS A 102 7.22 -9.13 7.74
C HIS A 102 5.71 -9.04 7.51
N ASP A 103 5.05 -10.19 7.54
CA ASP A 103 3.60 -10.26 7.36
C ASP A 103 2.90 -10.45 8.71
N VAL A 104 1.81 -9.70 8.91
CA VAL A 104 0.92 -9.81 10.05
C VAL A 104 -0.48 -10.08 9.51
N VAL A 105 -0.92 -11.34 9.50
CA VAL A 105 -2.26 -11.71 9.00
C VAL A 105 -3.15 -12.05 10.18
N LEU A 106 -4.19 -11.25 10.39
CA LEU A 106 -5.14 -11.49 11.47
C LEU A 106 -6.25 -12.48 11.05
N GLY A 107 -6.57 -13.41 11.95
CA GLY A 107 -7.64 -14.39 11.78
C GLY A 107 -7.15 -15.66 11.09
N VAL A 108 -7.94 -16.19 10.17
CA VAL A 108 -7.58 -17.40 9.43
C VAL A 108 -6.49 -17.10 8.39
N PRO A 109 -5.55 -18.02 8.12
CA PRO A 109 -4.45 -17.78 7.17
C PRO A 109 -4.92 -17.36 5.77
N GLU A 110 -6.10 -17.80 5.35
CA GLU A 110 -6.71 -17.50 4.06
C GLU A 110 -7.15 -16.03 3.92
N ASN A 111 -7.14 -15.26 5.01
CA ASN A 111 -7.38 -13.81 4.97
C ASN A 111 -6.24 -13.05 4.28
N VAL A 112 -5.10 -13.69 4.03
CA VAL A 112 -3.98 -13.04 3.34
C VAL A 112 -4.38 -12.59 1.95
N LEU A 113 -4.18 -11.31 1.66
CA LEU A 113 -4.37 -10.75 0.33
C LEU A 113 -3.06 -10.75 -0.45
N GLN A 114 -3.14 -10.48 -1.75
CA GLN A 114 -1.94 -10.14 -2.51
C GLN A 114 -1.46 -8.74 -2.12
N PRO A 115 -0.13 -8.48 -2.14
CA PRO A 115 0.41 -7.16 -1.86
C PRO A 115 -0.04 -6.14 -2.92
N THR A 116 -0.22 -4.89 -2.51
CA THR A 116 -0.48 -3.75 -3.40
C THR A 116 0.67 -2.75 -3.35
N HIS A 117 1.04 -2.18 -4.49
CA HIS A 117 2.06 -1.15 -4.57
C HIS A 117 1.52 0.16 -3.96
N PRO A 118 2.19 0.75 -2.96
CA PRO A 118 1.60 1.85 -2.17
C PRO A 118 1.39 3.15 -2.96
N VAL A 119 2.11 3.35 -4.07
CA VAL A 119 1.90 4.51 -4.96
C VAL A 119 0.72 4.30 -5.93
N TYR A 120 0.65 3.15 -6.60
CA TYR A 120 -0.22 2.94 -7.76
C TYR A 120 -1.49 2.14 -7.43
N ASN A 121 -1.56 1.54 -6.24
CA ASN A 121 -2.63 0.66 -5.79
C ASN A 121 -2.96 -0.50 -6.76
N ILE A 122 -1.93 -1.08 -7.36
CA ILE A 122 -2.01 -2.32 -8.15
C ILE A 122 -0.90 -3.25 -7.68
N GLY A 123 -0.93 -4.53 -8.07
CA GLY A 123 0.11 -5.50 -7.71
C GLY A 123 1.52 -4.98 -8.02
N PRO A 124 2.50 -5.10 -7.10
CA PRO A 124 3.88 -4.70 -7.35
C PRO A 124 4.47 -5.36 -8.62
N ASP A 125 4.10 -6.61 -8.90
CA ASP A 125 4.45 -7.32 -10.13
C ASP A 125 3.90 -6.61 -11.38
N LYS A 126 2.67 -6.08 -11.31
CA LYS A 126 2.04 -5.34 -12.40
C LYS A 126 2.68 -3.98 -12.64
N VAL A 127 3.11 -3.31 -11.57
CA VAL A 127 3.91 -2.07 -11.70
C VAL A 127 5.21 -2.37 -12.44
N ILE A 128 5.97 -3.37 -11.99
CA ILE A 128 7.25 -3.77 -12.62
C ILE A 128 7.02 -4.14 -14.09
N GLN A 129 6.02 -4.98 -14.37
CA GLN A 129 5.71 -5.40 -15.74
C GLN A 129 5.39 -4.21 -16.65
N ALA A 130 4.52 -3.29 -16.19
CA ALA A 130 4.12 -2.15 -16.98
C ALA A 130 5.27 -1.17 -17.20
N THR A 131 6.03 -0.83 -16.15
CA THR A 131 7.14 0.14 -16.27
C THR A 131 8.26 -0.43 -17.14
N THR A 132 8.65 -1.70 -16.96
CA THR A 132 9.64 -2.35 -17.83
C THR A 132 9.20 -2.35 -19.30
N TYR A 133 7.91 -2.58 -19.58
CA TYR A 133 7.40 -2.53 -20.95
C TYR A 133 7.44 -1.12 -21.55
N PHE A 134 6.98 -0.10 -20.81
CA PHE A 134 6.89 1.26 -21.35
C PHE A 134 8.23 1.99 -21.42
N LEU A 135 9.22 1.63 -20.60
CA LEU A 135 10.60 2.14 -20.70
C LEU A 135 11.33 1.71 -21.98
N GLN A 136 10.83 0.69 -22.69
CA GLN A 136 11.34 0.30 -24.01
C GLN A 136 10.85 1.21 -25.14
N LYS A 137 9.96 2.17 -24.84
CA LYS A 137 9.40 3.11 -25.81
C LYS A 137 9.92 4.51 -25.53
N PRO A 138 10.23 5.31 -26.57
CA PRO A 138 10.63 6.70 -26.35
C PRO A 138 9.48 7.50 -25.74
N VAL A 139 9.84 8.55 -24.99
CA VAL A 139 8.88 9.53 -24.52
C VAL A 139 8.29 10.27 -25.74
N PRO A 140 6.96 10.30 -25.94
CA PRO A 140 6.38 10.92 -27.12
C PRO A 140 6.76 12.41 -27.25
N GLY A 141 7.38 12.78 -28.37
CA GLY A 141 7.79 14.15 -28.66
C GLY A 141 9.07 14.61 -27.97
N PHE A 142 9.85 13.69 -27.39
CA PHE A 142 11.16 13.96 -26.81
C PHE A 142 12.19 12.99 -27.39
N GLU A 143 13.23 13.52 -28.02
CA GLU A 143 14.41 12.74 -28.41
C GLU A 143 15.44 12.85 -27.28
N GLU A 144 15.83 11.70 -26.69
CA GLU A 144 17.00 11.68 -25.83
C GLU A 144 18.23 12.04 -26.67
N PRO A 145 19.09 12.98 -26.21
CA PRO A 145 20.30 13.31 -26.95
C PRO A 145 21.16 12.05 -27.12
N GLU A 146 21.54 11.76 -28.37
CA GLU A 146 22.46 10.65 -28.68
C GLU A 146 23.80 10.86 -27.96
N GLY A 147 24.09 10.03 -26.96
CA GLY A 147 25.47 9.84 -26.47
C GLY A 147 25.65 9.90 -24.96
N GLU A 148 25.39 8.80 -24.27
CA GLU A 148 26.29 8.31 -23.23
C GLU A 148 26.33 6.78 -23.36
N ALA A 149 27.03 6.32 -24.40
CA ALA A 149 27.49 4.94 -24.44
C ALA A 149 28.32 4.73 -23.17
N THR A 150 27.85 3.81 -22.34
CA THR A 150 28.57 3.30 -21.17
C THR A 150 30.03 3.05 -21.55
N ALA A 151 30.95 3.82 -20.99
CA ALA A 151 32.36 3.57 -21.12
C ALA A 151 32.65 2.16 -20.58
N GLU A 152 33.12 1.26 -21.44
CA GLU A 152 33.69 -0.01 -21.02
C GLU A 152 34.86 0.26 -20.06
N PRO A 153 35.01 -0.50 -18.96
CA PRO A 153 36.14 -0.32 -18.07
C PRO A 153 37.40 -0.77 -18.82
N ALA A 154 38.36 0.14 -18.97
CA ALA A 154 39.69 -0.16 -19.51
C ALA A 154 40.36 -1.23 -18.65
N THR A 155 40.75 -2.33 -19.29
CA THR A 155 41.66 -3.33 -18.74
C THR A 155 43.09 -2.81 -18.84
N ASP A 156 43.79 -2.73 -17.71
CA ASP A 156 45.25 -2.83 -17.58
C ASP A 156 45.57 -3.65 -16.32
#